data_AF-A0A382JJ08-F1
#
_entry.id   AF-A0A382JJ08-F1
#
_cell.length_a   1.000
_cell.length_b   1.000
_cell.length_c   1.000
_cell.angle_alpha   90.00
_cell.angle_beta   90.00
_cell.angle_gamma   90.00
#
_symmetry.space_group_name_H-M   'P 1'
#
loop_
_entity.id
_entity.type
_entity.pdbx_description
1 polymer ?
#
loop_
_entity_poly.entity_id
_entity_poly.type
_entity_poly.pdbx_seq_one_letter_code
_entity_poly.pdbx_strand_id
1 'polypeptide(L)'
;MGGNGIIAKGKVYGSSIASGADFLSADVSPSDGRSTFRLSVQLSGAAKIIVTSDDGLSGGKDHTLNNDTDRAAGCLYTFVWGVDAEYTYNLKHDDAGALTVDYCLLDEITQGAI
;
A
#
# COMPACT_ATOMS: atom_id res chain seq x y z
N MET A 1 12.94 26.82 2.47
CA MET A 1 11.66 26.36 3.04
C MET A 1 11.07 25.33 2.11
N GLY A 2 11.48 24.06 2.22
CA GLY A 2 10.83 22.98 1.47
C GLY A 2 9.54 22.60 2.21
N GLY A 3 8.38 22.75 1.58
CA GLY A 3 7.12 22.36 2.21
C GLY A 3 6.96 20.85 2.24
N ASN A 4 6.26 20.33 3.25
CA ASN A 4 5.77 18.95 3.22
C ASN A 4 4.83 18.79 2.01
N GLY A 5 5.08 17.78 1.17
CA GLY A 5 4.29 17.48 -0.01
C GLY A 5 3.46 16.21 0.16
N ILE A 6 2.32 16.14 -0.54
CA ILE A 6 1.57 14.89 -0.74
C ILE A 6 1.71 14.54 -2.22
N ILE A 7 2.25 13.37 -2.52
CA ILE A 7 2.47 12.86 -3.87
C ILE A 7 1.62 11.61 -4.05
N ALA A 8 0.67 11.61 -4.96
CA ALA A 8 -0.10 10.41 -5.28
C ALA A 8 0.79 9.36 -5.96
N LYS A 9 0.79 8.12 -5.45
CA LYS A 9 1.62 7.01 -5.95
C LYS A 9 0.82 5.95 -6.67
N GLY A 10 -0.39 5.68 -6.20
CA GLY A 10 -1.22 4.61 -6.76
C GLY A 10 -2.68 4.81 -6.44
N LYS A 11 -3.55 4.40 -7.37
CA LYS A 11 -5.00 4.41 -7.16
C LYS A 11 -5.66 3.24 -7.88
N VAL A 12 -6.62 2.61 -7.22
CA VAL A 12 -7.40 1.48 -7.75
C VAL A 12 -8.83 1.63 -7.26
N TYR A 13 -9.81 1.46 -8.13
CA TYR A 13 -11.23 1.59 -7.81
C TYR A 13 -12.04 0.56 -8.59
N GLY A 14 -12.92 -0.17 -7.90
CA GLY A 14 -13.84 -1.13 -8.49
C GLY A 14 -13.18 -2.31 -9.22
N SER A 15 -11.92 -2.62 -8.91
CA SER A 15 -11.17 -3.70 -9.57
C SER A 15 -11.24 -4.99 -8.77
N SER A 16 -11.57 -6.10 -9.44
CA SER A 16 -11.46 -7.43 -8.85
C SER A 16 -10.00 -7.91 -8.89
N ILE A 17 -9.40 -8.14 -7.73
CA ILE A 17 -8.02 -8.58 -7.57
C ILE A 17 -8.00 -9.94 -6.90
N ALA A 18 -7.25 -10.89 -7.45
CA ALA A 18 -7.08 -12.22 -6.84
C ALA A 18 -6.20 -12.14 -5.58
N SER A 19 -6.39 -13.07 -4.66
CA SER A 19 -5.52 -13.20 -3.48
C SER A 19 -4.05 -13.33 -3.88
N GLY A 20 -3.18 -12.59 -3.18
CA GLY A 20 -1.75 -12.49 -3.46
C GLY A 20 -1.38 -11.72 -4.73
N ALA A 21 -2.35 -11.24 -5.52
CA ALA A 21 -2.07 -10.40 -6.68
C ALA A 21 -1.94 -8.92 -6.28
N ASP A 22 -1.11 -8.21 -7.02
CA ASP A 22 -0.84 -6.80 -6.79
C ASP A 22 -2.07 -5.93 -7.11
N PHE A 23 -2.31 -4.94 -6.25
CA PHE A 23 -3.35 -3.93 -6.47
C PHE A 23 -2.89 -2.96 -7.54
N LEU A 24 -1.64 -2.48 -7.43
CA LEU A 24 -1.07 -1.49 -8.32
C LEU A 24 -0.49 -2.19 -9.55
N SER A 25 -0.63 -1.56 -10.71
CA SER A 25 -0.12 -2.10 -11.98
C SER A 25 1.42 -2.16 -12.07
N ALA A 26 2.11 -1.49 -11.14
CA ALA A 26 3.56 -1.48 -11.03
C ALA A 26 3.94 -1.13 -9.59
N ASP A 27 5.11 -1.58 -9.16
CA ASP A 27 5.65 -1.21 -7.86
C ASP A 27 5.97 0.29 -7.82
N VAL A 28 5.84 0.89 -6.65
CA VAL A 28 6.06 2.31 -6.43
C VAL A 28 7.32 2.56 -5.62
N SER A 29 8.17 3.47 -6.10
CA SER A 29 9.33 3.96 -5.35
C SER A 29 8.96 5.21 -4.55
N PRO A 30 9.46 5.35 -3.31
CA PRO A 30 9.47 6.63 -2.61
C PRO A 30 10.28 7.67 -3.39
N SER A 31 9.96 8.94 -3.21
CA SER A 31 10.74 10.05 -3.78
C SER A 31 11.99 10.37 -2.97
N ASP A 32 11.98 10.07 -1.67
CA ASP A 32 13.14 10.16 -0.78
C ASP A 32 13.06 9.17 0.39
N GLY A 33 14.18 8.98 1.09
CA GLY A 33 14.31 8.03 2.21
C GLY A 33 13.81 8.54 3.56
N ARG A 34 13.13 9.69 3.63
CA ARG A 34 12.51 10.25 4.84
C ARG A 34 10.99 10.33 4.74
N SER A 35 10.44 9.91 3.61
CA SER A 35 9.02 9.91 3.35
C SER A 35 8.25 8.86 4.15
N THR A 36 6.94 9.03 4.14
CA THR A 36 5.98 8.10 4.73
C THR A 36 4.92 7.77 3.70
N PHE A 37 4.57 6.50 3.55
CA PHE A 37 3.42 6.12 2.74
C PHE A 37 2.15 6.09 3.58
N ARG A 38 1.07 6.58 2.99
CA ARG A 38 -0.28 6.53 3.52
C ARG A 38 -1.17 5.80 2.54
N LEU A 39 -1.65 4.63 2.95
CA LEU A 39 -2.66 3.85 2.22
C LEU A 39 -4.03 4.13 2.80
N SER A 40 -5.01 4.43 1.95
CA SER A 40 -6.43 4.36 2.29
C SER A 40 -7.09 3.30 1.42
N VAL A 41 -7.75 2.32 2.03
CA VAL A 41 -8.24 1.13 1.33
C VAL A 41 -9.57 0.63 1.89
N GLN A 42 -10.46 0.20 1.00
CA GLN A 42 -11.74 -0.43 1.27
C GLN A 42 -11.88 -1.62 0.32
N LEU A 43 -12.21 -2.78 0.88
CA LEU A 43 -12.40 -4.03 0.14
C LEU A 43 -13.83 -4.52 0.29
N SER A 44 -14.33 -5.20 -0.73
CA SER A 44 -15.70 -5.76 -0.74
C SER A 44 -15.87 -6.96 0.21
N GLY A 45 -14.77 -7.57 0.66
CA GLY A 45 -14.74 -8.73 1.54
C GLY A 45 -13.79 -8.52 2.71
N ALA A 46 -13.87 -9.41 3.70
CA ALA A 46 -12.96 -9.36 4.83
C ALA A 46 -11.62 -9.97 4.45
N ALA A 47 -10.52 -9.24 4.63
CA ALA A 47 -9.20 -9.71 4.22
C ALA A 47 -8.08 -9.03 5.00
N LYS A 48 -6.90 -9.65 4.96
CA LYS A 48 -5.66 -8.98 5.37
C LYS A 48 -5.16 -8.12 4.22
N ILE A 49 -4.47 -7.03 4.58
CA ILE A 49 -3.79 -6.19 3.61
C ILE A 49 -2.31 -6.40 3.80
N ILE A 50 -1.61 -6.65 2.71
CA ILE A 50 -0.18 -6.92 2.69
C ILE A 50 0.51 -5.82 1.89
N VAL A 51 1.62 -5.32 2.43
CA VAL A 51 2.59 -4.52 1.66
C VAL A 51 3.74 -5.44 1.29
N THR A 52 4.03 -5.54 0.00
CA THR A 52 5.29 -6.14 -0.45
C THR A 52 6.33 -5.03 -0.59
N SER A 53 7.52 -5.20 -0.03
CA SER A 53 8.68 -4.33 -0.21
C SER A 53 9.82 -5.09 -0.89
N ASP A 54 10.40 -4.59 -1.98
CA ASP A 54 11.49 -5.25 -2.71
C ASP A 54 12.69 -4.31 -2.89
N ASP A 55 13.89 -4.80 -2.61
CA ASP A 55 15.18 -4.09 -2.82
C ASP A 55 15.84 -4.45 -4.17
N GLY A 56 15.22 -5.34 -4.94
CA GLY A 56 15.74 -5.86 -6.21
C GLY A 56 16.89 -6.86 -6.08
N LEU A 57 17.30 -7.22 -4.85
CA LEU A 57 18.46 -8.07 -4.57
C LEU A 57 18.07 -9.35 -3.82
N SER A 58 17.16 -9.23 -2.84
CA SER A 58 16.75 -10.32 -1.94
C SER A 58 15.31 -10.80 -2.17
N GLY A 59 14.62 -10.19 -3.14
CA GLY A 59 13.23 -10.46 -3.48
C GLY A 59 12.24 -9.80 -2.50
N GLY A 60 10.99 -9.66 -2.96
CA GLY A 60 9.91 -9.04 -2.19
C GLY A 60 9.67 -9.67 -0.82
N LYS A 61 9.57 -8.82 0.21
CA LYS A 61 9.17 -9.16 1.58
C LYS A 61 7.75 -8.68 1.84
N ASP A 62 6.92 -9.56 2.38
CA ASP A 62 5.52 -9.27 2.70
C ASP A 62 5.36 -8.84 4.16
N HIS A 63 4.62 -7.74 4.35
CA HIS A 63 4.29 -7.18 5.66
C HIS A 63 2.80 -7.03 5.80
N THR A 64 2.22 -7.66 6.82
CA THR A 64 0.78 -7.59 7.05
C THR A 64 0.40 -6.29 7.79
N LEU A 65 -0.32 -5.41 7.08
CA LEU A 65 -0.87 -4.18 7.62
C LEU A 65 -2.18 -4.45 8.37
N ASN A 66 -2.09 -4.91 9.63
CA ASN A 66 -3.21 -4.99 10.61
C ASN A 66 -2.93 -5.94 11.80
N ASN A 67 -1.67 -6.26 12.11
CA ASN A 67 -1.35 -7.28 13.13
C ASN A 67 -2.03 -8.63 12.83
N ASP A 68 -2.02 -9.03 11.56
CA ASP A 68 -2.48 -10.32 11.06
C ASP A 68 -3.98 -10.61 11.28
N THR A 69 -4.80 -9.55 11.38
CA THR A 69 -6.25 -9.66 11.63
C THR A 69 -7.05 -9.09 10.47
N ASP A 70 -7.93 -9.90 9.89
CA ASP A 70 -8.80 -9.51 8.78
C ASP A 70 -9.53 -8.18 9.05
N ARG A 71 -9.58 -7.34 8.03
CA ARG A 71 -10.36 -6.11 8.02
C ARG A 71 -11.81 -6.45 7.66
N ALA A 72 -12.77 -5.73 8.23
CA ALA A 72 -14.18 -5.96 7.92
C ALA A 72 -14.50 -5.47 6.50
N ALA A 73 -15.34 -6.22 5.79
CA ALA A 73 -15.83 -5.86 4.47
C ALA A 73 -16.52 -4.48 4.48
N GLY A 74 -16.30 -3.68 3.43
CA GLY A 74 -16.95 -2.39 3.24
C GLY A 74 -16.50 -1.28 4.20
N CYS A 75 -15.52 -1.51 5.08
CA CYS A 75 -14.93 -0.47 5.91
C CYS A 75 -13.71 0.18 5.23
N LEU A 76 -13.59 1.51 5.34
CA LEU A 76 -12.40 2.25 4.92
C LEU A 76 -11.35 2.22 6.03
N TYR A 77 -10.16 1.73 5.72
CA TYR A 77 -9.01 1.71 6.61
C TYR A 77 -7.90 2.61 6.07
N THR A 78 -7.15 3.24 6.99
CA THR A 78 -5.96 4.01 6.66
C THR A 78 -4.75 3.46 7.41
N PHE A 79 -3.67 3.23 6.68
CA PHE A 79 -2.38 2.75 7.21
C PHE A 79 -1.29 3.75 6.85
N VAL A 80 -0.32 3.89 7.75
CA VAL A 80 0.79 4.83 7.60
C VAL A 80 2.07 4.13 8.03
N TRP A 81 3.11 4.16 7.19
CA TRP A 81 4.41 3.57 7.51
C TRP A 81 5.55 4.36 6.87
N GLY A 82 6.72 4.34 7.52
CA GLY A 82 7.94 4.90 6.95
C GLY A 82 8.45 4.06 5.80
N VAL A 83 9.08 4.71 4.82
CA VAL A 83 9.62 4.02 3.63
C VAL A 83 11.10 4.34 3.46
N ASP A 84 11.76 3.47 2.72
CA ASP A 84 13.16 3.61 2.34
C ASP A 84 13.25 3.73 0.81
N ALA A 85 14.03 4.70 0.33
CA ALA A 85 14.16 5.00 -1.09
C ALA A 85 14.84 3.88 -1.90
N GLU A 86 15.51 2.94 -1.23
CA GLU A 86 16.13 1.78 -1.88
C GLU A 86 15.10 0.69 -2.23
N TYR A 87 13.88 0.78 -1.71
CA TYR A 87 12.83 -0.21 -1.90
C TYR A 87 11.73 0.28 -2.85
N THR A 88 11.14 -0.66 -3.58
CA THR A 88 9.83 -0.50 -4.22
C THR A 88 8.75 -1.16 -3.38
N TYR A 89 7.51 -0.71 -3.56
CA TYR A 89 6.37 -1.21 -2.78
C TYR A 89 5.16 -1.53 -3.65
N ASN A 90 4.44 -2.58 -3.29
CA ASN A 90 3.12 -2.89 -3.82
C ASN A 90 2.18 -3.37 -2.70
N LEU A 91 0.92 -3.57 -3.04
CA LEU A 91 -0.15 -3.91 -2.11
C LEU A 91 -0.87 -5.16 -2.59
N LYS A 92 -1.19 -6.06 -1.65
CA LYS A 92 -1.93 -7.29 -1.90
C LYS A 92 -2.98 -7.49 -0.82
N HIS A 93 -3.86 -8.46 -1.03
CA HIS A 93 -4.70 -9.00 0.03
C HIS A 93 -4.46 -10.50 0.17
N ASP A 94 -4.75 -11.00 1.36
CA ASP A 94 -4.76 -12.43 1.67
C ASP A 94 -6.15 -12.79 2.19
N ASP A 95 -6.95 -13.33 1.29
CA ASP A 95 -8.25 -13.96 1.54
C ASP A 95 -8.46 -15.13 0.56
N ALA A 96 -9.43 -16.00 0.82
CA ALA A 96 -9.79 -17.09 -0.07
C ALA A 96 -10.56 -16.57 -1.30
N GLY A 97 -9.85 -16.17 -2.35
CA GLY A 97 -10.43 -15.87 -3.67
C GLY A 97 -10.12 -14.48 -4.19
N ALA A 98 -10.96 -13.97 -5.08
CA ALA A 98 -10.84 -12.62 -5.59
C ALA A 98 -11.79 -11.68 -4.85
N LEU A 99 -11.31 -10.48 -4.54
CA LEU A 99 -12.07 -9.41 -3.89
C LEU A 99 -12.06 -8.16 -4.76
N THR A 100 -13.13 -7.38 -4.64
CA THR A 100 -13.15 -6.05 -5.28
C THR A 100 -12.47 -5.04 -4.36
N VAL A 101 -11.49 -4.33 -4.91
CA VAL A 101 -10.92 -3.14 -4.31
C VAL A 101 -11.84 -1.98 -4.63
N ASP A 102 -12.81 -1.72 -3.74
CA ASP A 102 -13.79 -0.64 -3.92
C ASP A 102 -13.09 0.72 -3.95
N TYR A 103 -12.10 0.89 -3.06
CA TYR A 103 -11.28 2.09 -2.97
C TYR A 103 -9.86 1.73 -2.55
N CYS A 104 -8.85 2.23 -3.26
CA CYS A 104 -7.46 2.22 -2.83
C CYS A 104 -6.77 3.49 -3.32
N LEU A 105 -6.15 4.21 -2.40
CA LEU A 105 -5.28 5.36 -2.68
C LEU A 105 -4.01 5.21 -1.86
N LEU A 106 -2.87 5.26 -2.54
CA LEU A 106 -1.54 5.30 -1.92
C LEU A 106 -0.91 6.66 -2.19
N ASP A 107 -0.62 7.39 -1.11
CA ASP A 107 0.06 8.68 -1.14
C ASP A 107 1.43 8.55 -0.47
N GLU A 108 2.41 9.28 -0.98
CA GLU A 108 3.65 9.60 -0.27
C GLU A 108 3.52 10.97 0.40
N ILE A 109 3.85 11.02 1.68
CA ILE A 109 3.98 12.24 2.47
C ILE A 109 5.47 12.51 2.62
N THR A 110 5.96 13.55 1.93
CA THR A 110 7.36 13.97 2.04
C THR A 110 7.52 14.90 3.23
N GLN A 111 8.63 14.74 3.97
CA GLN A 111 9.02 15.69 4.99
C GLN A 111 9.91 16.75 4.35
N GLY A 112 9.50 18.02 4.43
CA GLY A 112 10.33 19.14 4.03
C GLY A 112 11.65 19.14 4.81
N ALA A 113 12.75 19.50 4.13
CA ALA A 113 14.02 19.71 4.82
C ALA A 113 13.85 20.77 5.92
N ILE A 114 14.04 20.36 7.18
CA ILE A 114 14.14 21.26 8.34
C ILE A 114 15.45 22.04 8.24
#